data_AF-A0A522ABS0-F1
#
_entry.id   AF-A0A522ABS0-F1
#
_cell.length_a   1.000
_cell.length_b   1.000
_cell.length_c   1.000
_cell.angle_alpha   90.00
_cell.angle_beta   90.00
_cell.angle_gamma   90.00
#
_symmetry.space_group_name_H-M   'P 1'
#
loop_
_entity.id
_entity.type
_entity.pdbx_description
1 polymer ?
#
loop_
_entity_poly.entity_id
_entity_poly.type
_entity_poly.pdbx_seq_one_letter_code
_entity_poly.pdbx_strand_id
1 'polypeptide(L)'
;MSMTRAPTGEANAGSPAADMTDHGVEQYTANAATPIDAVAFAKAMAAFSIPDECAIAVAVSGGPDSMALLLLLREWCARRQVTLTALTVDHCLRDESGTEAAQVAAWCEALGVAHAVLPWRMGPSQRGLSRSPQAAARAARYDLLLNWCHANGHARLCVAHHADDQIETFFLRLARGSGVDGLAAMAPKSRRAGVDLLRPLLSFRKNALEATCVAAGQGWVEDPSNGNRKSARVRFRQARAIFAAEGFDDARLLATIAHLQRARQALETAVDALLAQTCRWDSWGAAHIDLAAFVAAPAEIALRALTRVLTTTAGEIYGPRFERLERLYGSMIAGPWRDSTLHGCHIMRDGTEILICREADAITEDVRVNAGETVLWDRRFSIGVPHSAPCALVVCRLTAPSWKLVTAGGNVPAIHPAIRAGMPMMTDEQGLAAVPWAGYVRADLRLQLKEPIFWGFAPSLTEFG
;
A
#
# COMPACT_ATOMS: atom_id res chain seq x y z
N MET A 1 -52.78 -62.57 -17.81
CA MET A 1 -52.67 -61.32 -17.01
C MET A 1 -52.17 -60.22 -17.94
N SER A 2 -52.89 -59.94 -19.04
CA SER A 2 -53.88 -58.86 -19.24
C SER A 2 -53.29 -57.47 -19.00
N MET A 3 -52.77 -56.75 -20.00
CA MET A 3 -53.41 -56.15 -21.20
C MET A 3 -54.21 -54.86 -20.95
N THR A 4 -53.59 -53.75 -21.37
CA THR A 4 -54.05 -52.80 -22.41
C THR A 4 -55.22 -51.84 -22.13
N ARG A 5 -54.90 -50.55 -22.40
CA ARG A 5 -55.64 -49.56 -23.23
C ARG A 5 -56.41 -48.43 -22.53
N ALA A 6 -56.06 -47.22 -22.97
CA ALA A 6 -56.71 -45.92 -22.81
C ALA A 6 -58.13 -45.88 -23.45
N PRO A 7 -58.84 -44.73 -23.48
CA PRO A 7 -58.56 -43.75 -24.55
C PRO A 7 -58.92 -42.25 -24.30
N THR A 8 -58.40 -41.41 -25.22
CA THR A 8 -59.02 -40.23 -25.91
C THR A 8 -59.40 -38.99 -25.10
N GLY A 9 -59.00 -37.77 -25.46
CA GLY A 9 -59.27 -37.00 -26.70
C GLY A 9 -60.10 -35.77 -26.26
N GLU A 10 -60.10 -34.56 -26.78
CA GLU A 10 -59.74 -33.95 -28.06
C GLU A 10 -59.67 -32.42 -27.84
N ALA A 11 -59.15 -31.70 -28.83
CA ALA A 11 -59.04 -30.25 -28.89
C ALA A 11 -60.40 -29.51 -28.80
N ASN A 12 -60.39 -28.27 -28.30
CA ASN A 12 -61.24 -27.25 -28.90
C ASN A 12 -60.53 -25.89 -28.96
N ALA A 13 -60.62 -25.28 -30.12
CA ALA A 13 -60.06 -24.00 -30.50
C ALA A 13 -60.90 -22.84 -29.95
N GLY A 14 -60.24 -21.73 -29.62
CA GLY A 14 -60.90 -20.47 -29.27
C GLY A 14 -59.91 -19.37 -28.93
N SER A 15 -59.34 -18.73 -29.95
CA SER A 15 -58.95 -17.31 -29.86
C SER A 15 -60.24 -16.47 -29.91
N PRO A 16 -60.34 -15.28 -29.25
CA PRO A 16 -59.41 -14.17 -29.50
C PRO A 16 -59.11 -13.21 -28.32
N ALA A 17 -57.94 -12.55 -28.45
CA ALA A 17 -57.63 -11.13 -28.19
C ALA A 17 -57.92 -10.43 -26.84
N ALA A 18 -56.92 -9.62 -26.44
CA ALA A 18 -56.86 -8.60 -25.38
C ALA A 18 -56.82 -9.17 -23.94
N ASP A 19 -56.00 -8.70 -23.01
CA ASP A 19 -55.41 -7.38 -22.86
C ASP A 19 -54.10 -7.47 -22.06
N MET A 20 -53.21 -6.50 -22.27
CA MET A 20 -52.01 -6.31 -21.46
C MET A 20 -52.37 -5.82 -20.05
N THR A 21 -51.39 -5.95 -19.15
CA THR A 21 -51.27 -5.31 -17.82
C THR A 21 -51.93 -6.07 -16.66
N ASP A 22 -51.11 -6.79 -15.90
CA ASP A 22 -50.81 -6.47 -14.50
C ASP A 22 -49.76 -7.46 -13.99
N HIS A 23 -48.47 -7.10 -14.13
CA HIS A 23 -47.41 -7.81 -13.41
C HIS A 23 -47.31 -7.18 -12.03
N GLY A 24 -47.94 -7.87 -11.09
CA GLY A 24 -47.89 -7.60 -9.67
C GLY A 24 -46.47 -7.25 -9.22
N VAL A 25 -46.31 -5.98 -8.85
CA VAL A 25 -45.20 -5.49 -8.05
C VAL A 25 -45.44 -5.98 -6.63
N GLU A 26 -45.08 -7.23 -6.34
CA GLU A 26 -44.90 -7.65 -4.95
C GLU A 26 -43.62 -7.03 -4.42
N GLN A 27 -43.83 -5.92 -3.71
CA GLN A 27 -42.86 -5.15 -2.96
C GLN A 27 -42.15 -6.04 -1.92
N TYR A 28 -40.93 -6.47 -2.25
CA TYR A 28 -39.93 -6.69 -1.21
C TYR A 28 -39.55 -5.32 -0.64
N THR A 29 -40.12 -4.96 0.50
CA THR A 29 -39.69 -3.80 1.29
C THR A 29 -38.32 -4.09 1.89
N ALA A 30 -37.28 -3.86 1.09
CA ALA A 30 -35.92 -3.72 1.59
C ALA A 30 -35.92 -2.59 2.64
N ASN A 31 -35.50 -2.89 3.87
CA ASN A 31 -35.22 -1.88 4.88
C ASN A 31 -34.40 -0.75 4.24
N ALA A 32 -34.99 0.44 4.13
CA ALA A 32 -34.34 1.58 3.49
C ALA A 32 -33.03 1.87 4.24
N ALA A 33 -31.90 1.72 3.57
CA ALA A 33 -30.60 1.95 4.17
C ALA A 33 -30.51 3.42 4.61
N THR A 34 -30.06 3.66 5.84
CA THR A 34 -29.92 5.01 6.38
C THR A 34 -28.62 5.64 5.88
N PRO A 35 -28.65 6.89 5.39
CA PRO A 35 -27.44 7.67 5.09
C PRO A 35 -26.52 7.75 6.31
N ILE A 36 -25.21 7.80 6.07
CA ILE A 36 -24.22 8.05 7.11
C ILE A 36 -24.35 9.50 7.59
N ASP A 37 -24.59 9.69 8.89
CA ASP A 37 -24.64 11.01 9.49
C ASP A 37 -23.24 11.56 9.84
N ALA A 38 -23.20 12.88 10.05
CA ALA A 38 -21.97 13.62 10.35
C ALA A 38 -21.30 13.17 11.66
N VAL A 39 -22.06 12.75 12.67
CA VAL A 39 -21.54 12.34 13.98
C VAL A 39 -20.84 11.00 13.86
N ALA A 40 -21.46 10.04 13.19
CA ALA A 40 -20.90 8.73 12.90
C ALA A 40 -19.61 8.86 12.06
N PHE A 41 -19.63 9.69 11.02
CA PHE A 41 -18.44 9.92 10.21
C PHE A 41 -17.32 10.63 10.98
N ALA A 42 -17.65 11.63 11.81
CA ALA A 42 -16.68 12.31 12.67
C ALA A 42 -16.02 11.34 13.67
N LYS A 43 -16.78 10.39 14.23
CA LYS A 43 -16.25 9.33 15.09
C LYS A 43 -15.26 8.42 14.36
N ALA A 44 -15.57 8.05 13.11
CA ALA A 44 -14.64 7.28 12.28
C ALA A 44 -13.35 8.07 11.98
N MET A 45 -13.47 9.37 11.71
CA MET A 45 -12.33 10.26 11.46
C MET A 45 -11.45 10.52 12.69
N ALA A 46 -12.03 10.47 13.90
CA ALA A 46 -11.29 10.70 15.15
C ALA A 46 -10.12 9.73 15.35
N ALA A 47 -10.21 8.51 14.82
CA ALA A 47 -9.15 7.49 14.90
C ALA A 47 -7.86 7.88 14.16
N PHE A 48 -7.87 8.90 13.30
CA PHE A 48 -6.72 9.31 12.50
C PHE A 48 -5.95 10.50 13.08
N SER A 49 -6.47 11.17 14.12
CA SER A 49 -5.85 12.34 14.77
C SER A 49 -5.35 13.38 13.76
N ILE A 50 -6.19 13.74 12.80
CA ILE A 50 -5.85 14.74 11.77
C ILE A 50 -5.87 16.12 12.43
N PRO A 51 -4.75 16.89 12.36
CA PRO A 51 -4.71 18.24 12.89
C PRO A 51 -5.59 19.18 12.06
N ASP A 52 -6.08 20.25 12.68
CA ASP A 52 -6.72 21.35 11.96
C ASP A 52 -5.68 22.07 11.07
N GLU A 53 -6.15 22.90 10.14
CA GLU A 53 -5.29 23.69 9.21
C GLU A 53 -4.35 22.84 8.32
N CYS A 54 -4.66 21.56 8.12
CA CYS A 54 -3.88 20.68 7.25
C CYS A 54 -4.55 20.43 5.89
N ALA A 55 -3.81 19.78 4.97
CA ALA A 55 -4.34 19.34 3.69
C ALA A 55 -4.51 17.82 3.65
N ILE A 56 -5.63 17.36 3.09
CA ILE A 56 -5.89 15.95 2.81
C ILE A 56 -6.31 15.76 1.35
N ALA A 57 -5.83 14.67 0.76
CA ALA A 57 -6.27 14.22 -0.56
C ALA A 57 -7.33 13.11 -0.41
N VAL A 58 -8.24 12.98 -1.38
CA VAL A 58 -9.19 11.86 -1.49
C VAL A 58 -9.17 11.27 -2.89
N ALA A 59 -9.04 9.95 -3.01
CA ALA A 59 -9.11 9.28 -4.31
C ALA A 59 -10.56 9.06 -4.73
N VAL A 60 -10.96 9.68 -5.84
CA VAL A 60 -12.34 9.65 -6.38
C VAL A 60 -12.35 8.96 -7.74
N SER A 61 -12.98 7.80 -7.82
CA SER A 61 -13.12 7.05 -9.09
C SER A 61 -14.46 7.29 -9.78
N GLY A 62 -15.35 8.09 -9.20
CA GLY A 62 -16.69 8.37 -9.73
C GLY A 62 -17.75 7.34 -9.33
N GLY A 63 -17.35 6.19 -8.76
CA GLY A 63 -18.28 5.21 -8.20
C GLY A 63 -18.89 5.65 -6.86
N PRO A 64 -19.99 4.99 -6.42
CA PRO A 64 -20.81 5.42 -5.29
C PRO A 64 -20.01 5.54 -4.00
N ASP A 65 -19.13 4.59 -3.71
CA ASP A 65 -18.33 4.58 -2.47
C ASP A 65 -17.40 5.80 -2.38
N SER A 66 -16.76 6.13 -3.50
CA SER A 66 -15.83 7.26 -3.57
C SER A 66 -16.52 8.62 -3.58
N MET A 67 -17.71 8.70 -4.17
CA MET A 67 -18.53 9.91 -4.12
C MET A 67 -19.11 10.13 -2.72
N ALA A 68 -19.58 9.08 -2.04
CA ALA A 68 -20.00 9.15 -0.65
C ALA A 68 -18.87 9.63 0.27
N LEU A 69 -17.66 9.09 0.10
CA LEU A 69 -16.49 9.55 0.84
C LEU A 69 -16.19 11.03 0.60
N LEU A 70 -16.25 11.48 -0.66
CA LEU A 70 -16.03 12.88 -1.01
C LEU A 70 -17.02 13.81 -0.31
N LEU A 71 -18.32 13.46 -0.32
CA LEU A 71 -19.38 14.23 0.33
C LEU A 71 -19.15 14.34 1.85
N LEU A 72 -18.88 13.20 2.49
CA LEU A 72 -18.65 13.13 3.94
C LEU A 72 -17.39 13.90 4.35
N LEU A 73 -16.30 13.78 3.59
CA LEU A 73 -15.08 14.55 3.84
C LEU A 73 -15.28 16.03 3.60
N ARG A 74 -16.01 16.45 2.57
CA ARG A 74 -16.31 17.86 2.33
C ARG A 74 -16.98 18.49 3.54
N GLU A 75 -18.01 17.83 4.06
CA GLU A 75 -18.75 18.30 5.23
C GLU A 75 -17.90 18.29 6.51
N TRP A 76 -17.04 17.28 6.68
CA TRP A 76 -16.13 17.18 7.83
C TRP A 76 -15.03 18.24 7.79
N CYS A 77 -14.42 18.47 6.62
CA CYS A 77 -13.35 19.45 6.41
C CYS A 77 -13.84 20.89 6.55
N ALA A 78 -15.05 21.19 6.05
CA ALA A 78 -15.66 22.51 6.17
C ALA A 78 -15.82 22.96 7.64
N ARG A 79 -15.94 22.01 8.57
CA ARG A 79 -16.00 22.28 10.02
C ARG A 79 -14.63 22.46 10.68
N ARG A 80 -13.51 22.21 9.99
CA ARG A 80 -12.16 22.06 10.60
C ARG A 80 -11.01 22.85 9.97
N GLN A 81 -11.26 23.82 9.09
CA GLN A 81 -10.19 24.51 8.34
C GLN A 81 -9.22 23.54 7.64
N VAL A 82 -9.68 22.34 7.29
CA VAL A 82 -8.88 21.34 6.58
C VAL A 82 -9.14 21.51 5.08
N THR A 83 -8.07 21.63 4.29
CA THR A 83 -8.19 21.71 2.83
C THR A 83 -8.36 20.32 2.25
N LEU A 84 -9.37 20.15 1.39
CA LEU A 84 -9.68 18.90 0.70
C LEU A 84 -9.37 19.00 -0.79
N THR A 85 -8.62 18.03 -1.32
CA THR A 85 -8.37 17.90 -2.76
C THR A 85 -8.77 16.51 -3.25
N ALA A 86 -9.61 16.45 -4.28
CA ALA A 86 -10.05 15.22 -4.92
C ALA A 86 -9.09 14.83 -6.06
N LEU A 87 -8.72 13.55 -6.14
CA LEU A 87 -7.80 13.01 -7.13
C LEU A 87 -8.50 11.89 -7.92
N THR A 88 -8.53 12.01 -9.23
CA THR A 88 -9.05 10.97 -10.13
C THR A 88 -7.93 10.46 -11.01
N VAL A 89 -7.75 9.13 -11.03
CA VAL A 89 -6.80 8.50 -11.94
C VAL A 89 -7.54 8.14 -13.23
N ASP A 90 -7.12 8.74 -14.34
CA ASP A 90 -7.56 8.31 -15.66
C ASP A 90 -6.64 7.17 -16.12
N HIS A 91 -7.21 5.97 -16.20
CA HIS A 91 -6.48 4.76 -16.56
C HIS A 91 -6.19 4.67 -18.07
N CYS A 92 -6.88 5.46 -18.91
CA CYS A 92 -6.79 5.40 -20.37
C CYS A 92 -6.93 3.98 -20.96
N LEU A 93 -7.64 3.07 -20.26
CA LEU A 93 -7.78 1.65 -20.66
C LEU A 93 -8.97 1.42 -21.58
N ARG A 94 -9.94 2.34 -21.57
CA ARG A 94 -11.13 2.36 -22.43
C ARG A 94 -11.42 3.80 -22.84
N ASP A 95 -12.04 3.98 -24.00
CA ASP A 95 -12.34 5.30 -24.56
C ASP A 95 -13.23 6.14 -23.63
N GLU A 96 -14.07 5.50 -22.82
CA GLU A 96 -14.95 6.16 -21.86
C GLU A 96 -14.24 6.67 -20.60
N SER A 97 -13.00 6.27 -20.34
CA SER A 97 -12.27 6.64 -19.10
C SER A 97 -12.08 8.15 -18.97
N GLY A 98 -11.80 8.82 -20.10
CA GLY A 98 -11.63 10.27 -20.14
C GLY A 98 -12.94 11.01 -19.86
N THR A 99 -14.05 10.54 -20.43
CA THR A 99 -15.39 11.11 -20.21
C THR A 99 -15.83 10.94 -18.75
N GLU A 100 -15.57 9.79 -18.15
CA GLU A 100 -15.84 9.54 -16.72
C GLU A 100 -15.00 10.44 -15.81
N ALA A 101 -13.71 10.61 -16.11
CA ALA A 101 -12.84 11.51 -15.36
C ALA A 101 -13.31 12.98 -15.46
N ALA A 102 -13.75 13.41 -16.65
CA ALA A 102 -14.33 14.73 -16.86
C ALA A 102 -15.66 14.93 -16.10
N GLN A 103 -16.52 13.90 -16.05
CA GLN A 103 -17.75 13.93 -15.28
C GLN A 103 -17.49 14.07 -13.78
N VAL A 104 -16.47 13.36 -13.26
CA VAL A 104 -16.06 13.50 -11.85
C VAL A 104 -15.48 14.89 -11.57
N ALA A 105 -14.71 15.46 -12.51
CA ALA A 105 -14.21 16.83 -12.40
C ALA A 105 -15.36 17.83 -12.29
N ALA A 106 -16.38 17.72 -13.16
CA ALA A 106 -17.56 18.56 -13.13
C ALA A 106 -18.36 18.42 -11.82
N TRP A 107 -18.47 17.20 -11.27
CA TRP A 107 -19.07 17.01 -9.94
C TRP A 107 -18.23 17.66 -8.84
N CYS A 108 -16.91 17.53 -8.86
CA CYS A 108 -16.06 18.17 -7.85
C CYS A 108 -16.17 19.70 -7.90
N GLU A 109 -16.22 20.28 -9.10
CA GLU A 109 -16.44 21.71 -9.32
C GLU A 109 -17.79 22.17 -8.75
N ALA A 110 -18.88 21.44 -9.05
CA ALA A 110 -20.20 21.74 -8.51
C ALA A 110 -20.26 21.65 -6.97
N LEU A 111 -19.41 20.80 -6.37
CA LEU A 111 -19.29 20.67 -4.91
C LEU A 111 -18.31 21.67 -4.29
N GLY A 112 -17.64 22.52 -5.09
CA GLY A 112 -16.63 23.47 -4.63
C GLY A 112 -15.35 22.81 -4.08
N VAL A 113 -15.01 21.61 -4.56
CA VAL A 113 -13.82 20.87 -4.12
C VAL A 113 -12.74 20.92 -5.18
N ALA A 114 -11.52 21.32 -4.81
CA ALA A 114 -10.36 21.30 -5.70
C ALA A 114 -10.13 19.88 -6.25
N HIS A 115 -9.86 19.76 -7.54
CA HIS A 115 -9.75 18.47 -8.22
C HIS A 115 -8.54 18.39 -9.14
N ALA A 116 -7.90 17.23 -9.19
CA ALA A 116 -6.84 16.92 -10.15
C ALA A 116 -7.07 15.57 -10.83
N VAL A 117 -6.89 15.55 -12.15
CA VAL A 117 -6.88 14.32 -12.96
C VAL A 117 -5.44 13.86 -13.20
N LEU A 118 -5.18 12.59 -12.91
CA LEU A 118 -3.86 11.97 -13.00
C LEU A 118 -3.86 10.94 -14.16
N PRO A 119 -3.36 11.30 -15.35
CA PRO A 119 -3.40 10.42 -16.51
C PRO A 119 -2.32 9.33 -16.42
N TRP A 120 -2.72 8.06 -16.61
CA TRP A 120 -1.79 6.95 -16.72
C TRP A 120 -1.24 6.81 -18.15
N ARG A 121 -0.37 7.76 -18.55
CA ARG A 121 0.16 7.86 -19.92
C ARG A 121 0.99 6.64 -20.38
N MET A 122 1.57 5.88 -19.45
CA MET A 122 2.57 4.84 -19.76
C MET A 122 1.96 3.47 -20.06
N GLY A 123 0.66 3.26 -19.78
CA GLY A 123 -0.07 2.02 -20.07
C GLY A 123 0.49 0.74 -19.43
N PRO A 124 -0.15 -0.42 -19.66
CA PRO A 124 0.29 -1.71 -19.12
C PRO A 124 1.51 -2.34 -19.85
N SER A 125 1.89 -1.85 -21.02
CA SER A 125 2.87 -2.50 -21.92
C SER A 125 4.34 -2.38 -21.49
N GLN A 126 4.75 -1.33 -20.76
CA GLN A 126 6.15 -1.14 -20.37
C GLN A 126 6.55 -1.74 -19.02
N ARG A 127 5.61 -2.29 -18.24
CA ARG A 127 5.92 -2.82 -16.90
C ARG A 127 6.29 -4.32 -16.88
N GLY A 128 6.43 -4.97 -18.04
CA GLY A 128 6.71 -6.41 -18.11
C GLY A 128 5.65 -7.31 -17.43
N LEU A 129 4.52 -6.73 -17.04
CA LEU A 129 3.53 -7.29 -16.12
C LEU A 129 2.34 -7.94 -16.86
N SER A 130 2.60 -8.56 -18.02
CA SER A 130 1.56 -9.14 -18.90
C SER A 130 0.70 -10.25 -18.25
N ARG A 131 1.13 -10.77 -17.09
CA ARG A 131 0.45 -11.87 -16.39
C ARG A 131 -0.68 -11.44 -15.44
N SER A 132 -0.83 -10.14 -15.14
CA SER A 132 -1.99 -9.63 -14.38
C SER A 132 -2.25 -8.12 -14.61
N PRO A 133 -2.98 -7.75 -15.67
CA PRO A 133 -3.30 -6.35 -15.99
C PRO A 133 -3.97 -5.59 -14.84
N GLN A 134 -4.83 -6.26 -14.05
CA GLN A 134 -5.53 -5.66 -12.91
C GLN A 134 -4.58 -5.33 -11.74
N ALA A 135 -3.61 -6.19 -11.45
CA ALA A 135 -2.60 -5.91 -10.42
C ALA A 135 -1.70 -4.75 -10.83
N ALA A 136 -1.30 -4.70 -12.11
CA ALA A 136 -0.51 -3.61 -12.68
C ALA A 136 -1.25 -2.27 -12.63
N ALA A 137 -2.54 -2.24 -13.03
CA ALA A 137 -3.37 -1.04 -12.96
C ALA A 137 -3.57 -0.57 -11.51
N ARG A 138 -3.75 -1.50 -10.56
CA ARG A 138 -3.85 -1.16 -9.13
C ARG A 138 -2.55 -0.57 -8.59
N ALA A 139 -1.39 -1.12 -8.96
CA ALA A 139 -0.09 -0.57 -8.57
C ALA A 139 0.12 0.83 -9.15
N ALA A 140 -0.09 1.00 -10.46
CA ALA A 140 0.02 2.28 -11.14
C ALA A 140 -0.91 3.35 -10.55
N ARG A 141 -2.14 2.98 -10.16
CA ARG A 141 -3.08 3.88 -9.46
C ARG A 141 -2.47 4.44 -8.18
N TYR A 142 -1.92 3.57 -7.33
CA TYR A 142 -1.31 4.02 -6.09
C TYR A 142 -0.07 4.85 -6.35
N ASP A 143 0.77 4.46 -7.30
CA ASP A 143 1.98 5.22 -7.65
C ASP A 143 1.62 6.64 -8.09
N LEU A 144 0.63 6.81 -8.98
CA LEU A 144 0.15 8.13 -9.41
C LEU A 144 -0.39 8.97 -8.26
N LEU A 145 -1.26 8.39 -7.43
CA LEU A 145 -1.85 9.09 -6.29
C LEU A 145 -0.79 9.52 -5.27
N LEU A 146 0.12 8.62 -4.90
CA LEU A 146 1.15 8.86 -3.90
C LEU A 146 2.20 9.87 -4.41
N ASN A 147 2.62 9.76 -5.68
CA ASN A 147 3.54 10.71 -6.28
C ASN A 147 2.94 12.12 -6.34
N TRP A 148 1.66 12.24 -6.71
CA TRP A 148 0.97 13.53 -6.69
C TRP A 148 0.90 14.09 -5.25
N CYS A 149 0.56 13.26 -4.27
CA CYS A 149 0.50 13.67 -2.87
C CYS A 149 1.85 14.19 -2.39
N HIS A 150 2.94 13.47 -2.68
CA HIS A 150 4.29 13.87 -2.33
C HIS A 150 4.68 15.20 -3.00
N ALA A 151 4.46 15.33 -4.30
CA ALA A 151 4.81 16.52 -5.07
C ALA A 151 4.04 17.78 -4.63
N ASN A 152 2.85 17.63 -4.05
CA ASN A 152 2.00 18.74 -3.61
C ASN A 152 1.93 18.87 -2.08
N GLY A 153 2.80 18.18 -1.33
CA GLY A 153 2.86 18.31 0.14
C GLY A 153 1.68 17.71 0.90
N HIS A 154 0.90 16.81 0.30
CA HIS A 154 -0.19 16.11 0.98
C HIS A 154 0.34 14.89 1.74
N ALA A 155 0.39 14.98 3.06
CA ALA A 155 0.80 13.87 3.92
C ALA A 155 -0.26 12.78 4.09
N ARG A 156 -1.51 12.99 3.62
CA ARG A 156 -2.66 12.12 3.88
C ARG A 156 -3.51 11.91 2.63
N LEU A 157 -3.83 10.66 2.33
CA LEU A 157 -4.70 10.23 1.23
C LEU A 157 -5.83 9.35 1.75
N CYS A 158 -7.08 9.77 1.56
CA CYS A 158 -8.26 8.99 1.91
C CYS A 158 -8.72 8.13 0.72
N VAL A 159 -9.12 6.88 0.99
CA VAL A 159 -9.70 5.97 0.00
C VAL A 159 -10.98 5.31 0.52
N ALA A 160 -11.92 5.06 -0.38
CA ALA A 160 -13.28 4.62 -0.05
C ALA A 160 -13.43 3.11 0.15
N HIS A 161 -12.49 2.47 0.84
CA HIS A 161 -12.68 1.08 1.25
C HIS A 161 -13.68 0.99 2.41
N HIS A 162 -14.61 0.05 2.34
CA HIS A 162 -15.72 -0.07 3.28
C HIS A 162 -15.84 -1.46 3.93
N ALA A 163 -16.84 -1.66 4.79
CA ALA A 163 -16.99 -2.88 5.58
C ALA A 163 -17.14 -4.14 4.70
N ASP A 164 -17.87 -4.05 3.60
CA ASP A 164 -17.98 -5.17 2.66
C ASP A 164 -16.65 -5.56 2.02
N ASP A 165 -15.73 -4.61 1.77
CA ASP A 165 -14.38 -4.91 1.30
C ASP A 165 -13.55 -5.65 2.36
N GLN A 166 -13.79 -5.40 3.65
CA GLN A 166 -13.14 -6.14 4.74
C GLN A 166 -13.53 -7.61 4.69
N ILE A 167 -14.82 -7.90 4.54
CA ILE A 167 -15.35 -9.26 4.43
C ILE A 167 -14.77 -9.98 3.19
N GLU A 168 -14.75 -9.31 2.04
CA GLU A 168 -14.13 -9.87 0.83
C GLU A 168 -12.65 -10.17 1.03
N THR A 169 -11.93 -9.24 1.65
CA THR A 169 -10.51 -9.39 1.91
C THR A 169 -10.25 -10.53 2.89
N PHE A 170 -11.08 -10.67 3.93
CA PHE A 170 -11.04 -11.76 4.88
C PHE A 170 -11.17 -13.12 4.17
N PHE A 171 -12.22 -13.33 3.37
CA PHE A 171 -12.40 -14.59 2.65
C PHE A 171 -11.27 -14.89 1.66
N LEU A 172 -10.79 -13.86 0.94
CA LEU A 172 -9.65 -13.99 0.03
C LEU A 172 -8.35 -14.36 0.75
N ARG A 173 -8.17 -13.94 1.99
CA ARG A 173 -6.98 -14.23 2.81
C ARG A 173 -7.10 -15.58 3.49
N LEU A 174 -8.30 -15.93 3.95
CA LEU A 174 -8.64 -17.24 4.49
C LEU A 174 -8.43 -18.34 3.45
N ALA A 175 -8.93 -18.17 2.23
CA ALA A 175 -8.74 -19.12 1.13
C ALA A 175 -7.26 -19.32 0.73
N ARG A 176 -6.36 -18.40 1.14
CA ARG A 176 -4.91 -18.49 0.92
C ARG A 176 -4.14 -19.03 2.13
N GLY A 177 -4.83 -19.44 3.20
CA GLY A 177 -4.19 -19.91 4.43
C GLY A 177 -3.41 -18.81 5.16
N SER A 178 -3.89 -17.56 5.10
CA SER A 178 -3.21 -16.45 5.79
C SER A 178 -3.34 -16.57 7.30
N GLY A 179 -2.30 -16.18 8.05
CA GLY A 179 -2.34 -16.03 9.50
C GLY A 179 -3.06 -14.75 9.96
N VAL A 180 -2.90 -14.39 11.24
CA VAL A 180 -3.59 -13.27 11.90
C VAL A 180 -3.46 -11.97 11.11
N ASP A 181 -2.29 -11.65 10.55
CA ASP A 181 -2.08 -10.39 9.81
C ASP A 181 -2.92 -10.29 8.55
N GLY A 182 -3.05 -11.40 7.82
CA GLY A 182 -3.86 -11.44 6.61
C GLY A 182 -5.35 -11.49 6.93
N LEU A 183 -5.74 -12.19 7.99
CA LEU A 183 -7.14 -12.31 8.40
C LEU A 183 -7.67 -11.04 9.09
N ALA A 184 -6.80 -10.20 9.65
CA ALA A 184 -7.16 -8.85 10.11
C ALA A 184 -7.58 -7.90 8.97
N ALA A 185 -7.48 -8.37 7.71
CA ALA A 185 -7.89 -7.68 6.50
C ALA A 185 -7.19 -6.31 6.35
N MET A 186 -7.91 -5.20 6.13
CA MET A 186 -7.27 -3.90 5.92
C MET A 186 -7.20 -3.07 7.21
N ALA A 187 -6.04 -2.46 7.50
CA ALA A 187 -5.95 -1.46 8.56
C ALA A 187 -6.71 -0.17 8.22
N PRO A 188 -7.29 0.52 9.22
CA PRO A 188 -7.83 1.87 9.05
C PRO A 188 -6.79 2.87 8.55
N LYS A 189 -5.54 2.76 9.00
CA LYS A 189 -4.42 3.60 8.62
C LYS A 189 -3.24 2.71 8.21
N SER A 190 -2.62 3.03 7.09
CA SER A 190 -1.35 2.45 6.64
C SER A 190 -0.52 3.58 6.03
N ARG A 191 0.80 3.62 6.20
CA ARG A 191 1.66 4.57 5.48
C ARG A 191 2.06 3.96 4.14
N ARG A 192 2.30 4.74 3.07
CA ARG A 192 2.86 4.30 1.79
C ARG A 192 3.66 5.40 1.14
N ALA A 193 4.93 5.14 0.80
CA ALA A 193 5.83 6.13 0.20
C ALA A 193 5.81 7.48 0.94
N GLY A 194 5.80 7.45 2.28
CA GLY A 194 5.74 8.66 3.13
C GLY A 194 4.35 9.28 3.33
N VAL A 195 3.31 8.81 2.65
CA VAL A 195 1.93 9.32 2.75
C VAL A 195 1.07 8.40 3.61
N ASP A 196 0.30 8.95 4.54
CA ASP A 196 -0.68 8.21 5.34
C ASP A 196 -1.94 7.91 4.50
N LEU A 197 -2.15 6.63 4.17
CA LEU A 197 -3.35 6.11 3.50
C LEU A 197 -4.44 5.79 4.54
N LEU A 198 -5.53 6.55 4.49
CA LEU A 198 -6.64 6.50 5.44
C LEU A 198 -7.87 5.83 4.82
N ARG A 199 -8.54 4.96 5.59
CA ARG A 199 -9.75 4.23 5.19
C ARG A 199 -10.88 4.52 6.19
N PRO A 200 -11.47 5.72 6.17
CA PRO A 200 -12.50 6.10 7.14
C PRO A 200 -13.79 5.29 7.01
N LEU A 201 -14.02 4.63 5.88
CA LEU A 201 -15.30 3.95 5.61
C LEU A 201 -15.39 2.49 6.08
N LEU A 202 -14.33 1.93 6.70
CA LEU A 202 -14.25 0.50 7.02
C LEU A 202 -15.35 -0.01 7.96
N SER A 203 -15.98 0.86 8.74
CA SER A 203 -17.11 0.52 9.62
C SER A 203 -18.48 0.69 8.97
N PHE A 204 -18.55 1.25 7.76
CA PHE A 204 -19.81 1.53 7.07
C PHE A 204 -20.05 0.53 5.94
N ARG A 205 -21.32 0.22 5.74
CA ARG A 205 -21.81 -0.73 4.74
C ARG A 205 -22.04 -0.04 3.41
N LYS A 206 -21.91 -0.79 2.30
CA LYS A 206 -22.10 -0.24 0.95
C LYS A 206 -23.47 0.43 0.76
N ASN A 207 -24.54 -0.18 1.26
CA ASN A 207 -25.89 0.37 1.16
C ASN A 207 -26.05 1.74 1.85
N ALA A 208 -25.34 1.99 2.95
CA ALA A 208 -25.33 3.30 3.61
C ALA A 208 -24.57 4.36 2.79
N LEU A 209 -23.53 3.96 2.04
CA LEU A 209 -22.81 4.85 1.12
C LEU A 209 -23.70 5.26 -0.06
N GLU A 210 -24.40 4.30 -0.65
CA GLU A 210 -25.39 4.56 -1.71
C GLU A 210 -26.51 5.47 -1.20
N ALA A 211 -27.03 5.21 0.01
CA ALA A 211 -28.04 6.06 0.64
C ALA A 211 -27.52 7.49 0.90
N THR A 212 -26.26 7.66 1.29
CA THR A 212 -25.62 8.98 1.42
C THR A 212 -25.57 9.75 0.10
N CYS A 213 -25.22 9.08 -1.00
CA CYS A 213 -25.23 9.71 -2.32
C CYS A 213 -26.66 10.12 -2.73
N VAL A 214 -27.65 9.23 -2.53
CA VAL A 214 -29.06 9.52 -2.84
C VAL A 214 -29.58 10.70 -2.02
N ALA A 215 -29.32 10.73 -0.71
CA ALA A 215 -29.76 11.82 0.16
C ALA A 215 -29.13 13.18 -0.21
N ALA A 216 -27.93 13.17 -0.79
CA ALA A 216 -27.25 14.37 -1.28
C ALA A 216 -27.63 14.75 -2.73
N GLY A 217 -28.49 13.98 -3.42
CA GLY A 217 -28.79 14.17 -4.84
C GLY A 217 -27.57 13.95 -5.75
N GLN A 218 -26.58 13.19 -5.30
CA GLN A 218 -25.32 12.98 -6.01
C GLN A 218 -25.40 11.74 -6.90
N GLY A 219 -25.24 11.93 -8.21
CA GLY A 219 -25.05 10.84 -9.16
C GLY A 219 -23.67 10.19 -9.05
N TRP A 220 -23.51 8.99 -9.63
CA TRP A 220 -22.24 8.28 -9.73
C TRP A 220 -22.14 7.53 -11.05
N VAL A 221 -20.93 7.12 -11.41
CA VAL A 221 -20.65 6.27 -12.56
C VAL A 221 -20.78 4.81 -12.14
N GLU A 222 -21.54 4.02 -12.90
CA GLU A 222 -21.61 2.57 -12.73
C GLU A 222 -20.53 1.88 -13.56
N ASP A 223 -19.57 1.23 -12.89
CA ASP A 223 -18.54 0.44 -13.56
C ASP A 223 -19.10 -0.95 -13.98
N PRO A 224 -19.14 -1.27 -15.30
CA PRO A 224 -19.61 -2.57 -15.80
C PRO A 224 -18.80 -3.77 -15.29
N SER A 225 -17.55 -3.55 -14.86
CA SER A 225 -16.64 -4.60 -14.38
C SER A 225 -17.07 -5.18 -13.03
N ASN A 226 -17.94 -4.49 -12.27
CA ASN A 226 -18.47 -4.91 -10.99
C ASN A 226 -19.30 -6.21 -11.05
N GLY A 227 -19.79 -6.60 -12.24
CA GLY A 227 -20.56 -7.83 -12.46
C GLY A 227 -19.75 -9.06 -12.88
N ASN A 228 -18.42 -8.96 -13.04
CA ASN A 228 -17.63 -10.02 -13.66
C ASN A 228 -17.40 -11.24 -12.73
N ARG A 229 -18.11 -12.35 -13.01
CA ARG A 229 -18.07 -13.63 -12.28
C ARG A 229 -16.70 -14.31 -12.22
N LYS A 230 -15.73 -13.93 -13.07
CA LYS A 230 -14.35 -14.46 -13.01
C LYS A 230 -13.64 -14.03 -11.72
N SER A 231 -14.04 -12.90 -11.13
CA SER A 231 -13.49 -12.41 -9.87
C SER A 231 -13.95 -13.27 -8.68
N ALA A 232 -13.00 -13.74 -7.88
CA ALA A 232 -13.29 -14.45 -6.63
C ALA A 232 -14.14 -13.60 -5.66
N ARG A 233 -13.99 -12.27 -5.70
CA ARG A 233 -14.80 -11.33 -4.91
C ARG A 233 -16.28 -11.38 -5.26
N VAL A 234 -16.60 -11.41 -6.56
CA VAL A 234 -17.99 -11.51 -7.04
C VAL A 234 -18.60 -12.84 -6.59
N ARG A 235 -17.84 -13.93 -6.64
CA ARG A 235 -18.30 -15.24 -6.15
C ARG A 235 -18.61 -15.21 -4.64
N PHE A 236 -17.74 -14.61 -3.82
CA PHE A 236 -18.02 -14.47 -2.38
C PHE A 236 -19.22 -13.58 -2.09
N ARG A 237 -19.42 -12.50 -2.85
CA ARG A 237 -20.63 -11.66 -2.75
C ARG A 237 -21.91 -12.47 -3.02
N GLN A 238 -21.92 -13.28 -4.08
CA GLN A 238 -23.06 -14.12 -4.43
C GLN A 238 -23.32 -15.24 -3.40
N ALA A 239 -22.27 -15.76 -2.78
CA ALA A 239 -22.37 -16.79 -1.75
C ALA A 239 -22.78 -16.25 -0.36
N ARG A 240 -22.93 -14.93 -0.17
CA ARG A 240 -23.23 -14.35 1.15
C ARG A 240 -24.51 -14.88 1.79
N ALA A 241 -25.57 -15.08 1.01
CA ALA A 241 -26.82 -15.62 1.54
C ALA A 241 -26.63 -17.04 2.11
N ILE A 242 -25.80 -17.85 1.45
CA ILE A 242 -25.46 -19.21 1.90
C ILE A 242 -24.64 -19.14 3.18
N PHE A 243 -23.62 -18.28 3.23
CA PHE A 243 -22.81 -18.09 4.44
C PHE A 243 -23.64 -17.59 5.63
N ALA A 244 -24.55 -16.65 5.40
CA ALA A 244 -25.43 -16.13 6.44
C ALA A 244 -26.34 -17.22 7.03
N ALA A 245 -26.85 -18.15 6.21
CA ALA A 245 -27.66 -19.27 6.67
C ALA A 245 -26.90 -20.22 7.62
N GLU A 246 -25.58 -20.33 7.43
CA GLU A 246 -24.68 -21.13 8.28
C GLU A 246 -24.10 -20.35 9.47
N GLY A 247 -24.64 -19.15 9.76
CA GLY A 247 -24.22 -18.33 10.90
C GLY A 247 -22.97 -17.47 10.67
N PHE A 248 -22.52 -17.34 9.41
CA PHE A 248 -21.49 -16.39 8.99
C PHE A 248 -22.14 -15.11 8.46
N ASP A 249 -23.03 -14.52 9.25
CA ASP A 249 -23.59 -13.22 8.91
C ASP A 249 -22.51 -12.12 8.95
N ASP A 250 -22.77 -11.06 8.20
CA ASP A 250 -21.78 -10.01 7.99
C ASP A 250 -21.38 -9.29 9.29
N ALA A 251 -22.29 -9.15 10.28
CA ALA A 251 -21.97 -8.50 11.54
C ALA A 251 -21.00 -9.35 12.36
N ARG A 252 -21.19 -10.67 12.40
CA ARG A 252 -20.25 -11.61 13.04
C ARG A 252 -18.90 -11.65 12.34
N LEU A 253 -18.87 -11.63 11.01
CA LEU A 253 -17.62 -11.57 10.25
C LEU A 253 -16.84 -10.29 10.55
N LEU A 254 -17.51 -9.13 10.57
CA LEU A 254 -16.89 -7.86 10.91
C LEU A 254 -16.39 -7.82 12.36
N ALA A 255 -17.15 -8.38 13.31
CA ALA A 255 -16.71 -8.53 14.70
C ALA A 255 -15.45 -9.40 14.79
N THR A 256 -15.41 -10.52 14.07
CA THR A 256 -14.24 -11.41 13.98
C THR A 256 -13.01 -10.68 13.43
N ILE A 257 -13.18 -9.92 12.35
CA ILE A 257 -12.11 -9.09 11.77
C ILE A 257 -11.61 -8.07 12.80
N ALA A 258 -12.51 -7.41 13.54
CA ALA A 258 -12.13 -6.46 14.60
C ALA A 258 -11.36 -7.14 15.76
N HIS A 259 -11.72 -8.37 16.15
CA HIS A 259 -10.95 -9.15 17.13
C HIS A 259 -9.53 -9.44 16.63
N LEU A 260 -9.40 -9.84 15.37
CA LEU A 260 -8.11 -10.13 14.74
C LEU A 260 -7.25 -8.87 14.56
N GLN A 261 -7.86 -7.72 14.25
CA GLN A 261 -7.18 -6.43 14.20
C GLN A 261 -6.61 -6.03 15.57
N ARG A 262 -7.35 -6.26 16.66
CA ARG A 262 -6.85 -6.03 18.02
C ARG A 262 -5.70 -6.97 18.38
N ALA A 263 -5.81 -8.24 18.03
CA ALA A 263 -4.74 -9.21 18.24
C ALA A 263 -3.47 -8.82 17.47
N ARG A 264 -3.62 -8.47 16.18
CA ARG A 264 -2.51 -7.95 15.37
C ARG A 264 -1.88 -6.71 16.01
N GLN A 265 -2.67 -5.73 16.45
CA GLN A 265 -2.11 -4.53 17.08
C GLN A 265 -1.29 -4.86 18.34
N ALA A 266 -1.73 -5.82 19.15
CA ALA A 266 -0.96 -6.26 20.33
C ALA A 266 0.36 -6.94 19.94
N LEU A 267 0.36 -7.77 18.88
CA LEU A 267 1.57 -8.38 18.34
C LEU A 267 2.54 -7.31 17.81
N GLU A 268 2.03 -6.34 17.06
CA GLU A 268 2.81 -5.20 16.55
C GLU A 268 3.47 -4.41 17.68
N THR A 269 2.73 -4.10 18.75
CA THR A 269 3.29 -3.44 19.94
C THR A 269 4.39 -4.26 20.61
N ALA A 270 4.23 -5.59 20.70
CA ALA A 270 5.26 -6.46 21.24
C ALA A 270 6.52 -6.53 20.35
N VAL A 271 6.33 -6.50 19.02
CA VAL A 271 7.44 -6.43 18.05
C VAL A 271 8.19 -5.11 18.17
N ASP A 272 7.47 -3.99 18.26
CA ASP A 272 8.07 -2.67 18.45
C ASP A 272 8.90 -2.61 19.73
N ALA A 273 8.36 -3.14 20.84
CA ALA A 273 9.07 -3.20 22.11
C ALA A 273 10.34 -4.07 22.04
N LEU A 274 10.26 -5.23 21.38
CA LEU A 274 11.43 -6.10 21.18
C LEU A 274 12.50 -5.38 20.36
N LEU A 275 12.14 -4.81 19.21
CA LEU A 275 13.09 -4.10 18.35
C LEU A 275 13.72 -2.90 19.04
N ALA A 276 12.94 -2.12 19.80
CA ALA A 276 13.46 -1.00 20.57
C ALA A 276 14.48 -1.43 21.64
N GLN A 277 14.31 -2.63 22.20
CA GLN A 277 15.22 -3.18 23.21
C GLN A 277 16.47 -3.82 22.61
N THR A 278 16.34 -4.53 21.49
CA THR A 278 17.39 -5.44 21.00
C THR A 278 18.05 -4.98 19.71
N CYS A 279 17.45 -4.08 18.94
CA CYS A 279 17.90 -3.69 17.61
C CYS A 279 18.34 -2.23 17.58
N ARG A 280 19.58 -1.97 17.16
CA ARG A 280 20.06 -0.62 16.82
C ARG A 280 20.31 -0.52 15.32
N TRP A 281 20.02 0.66 14.77
CA TRP A 281 20.35 1.00 13.39
C TRP A 281 21.51 1.98 13.38
N ASP A 282 22.49 1.76 12.51
CA ASP A 282 23.52 2.74 12.24
C ASP A 282 23.09 3.72 11.13
N SER A 283 23.87 4.80 10.96
CA SER A 283 23.63 5.77 9.89
C SER A 283 23.94 5.23 8.49
N TRP A 284 24.49 4.02 8.39
CA TRP A 284 24.86 3.33 7.15
C TRP A 284 23.79 2.33 6.70
N GLY A 285 22.65 2.26 7.40
CA GLY A 285 21.52 1.40 7.06
C GLY A 285 21.72 -0.08 7.40
N ALA A 286 22.61 -0.38 8.35
CA ALA A 286 22.76 -1.71 8.92
C ALA A 286 22.05 -1.80 10.29
N ALA A 287 21.50 -2.97 10.56
CA ALA A 287 20.89 -3.30 11.84
C ALA A 287 21.82 -4.21 12.65
N HIS A 288 21.98 -3.90 13.92
CA HIS A 288 22.67 -4.75 14.88
C HIS A 288 21.68 -5.23 15.93
N ILE A 289 21.58 -6.54 16.10
CA ILE A 289 20.63 -7.19 17.00
C ILE A 289 21.38 -7.91 18.10
N ASP A 290 21.07 -7.62 19.37
CA ASP A 290 21.51 -8.43 20.51
C ASP A 290 20.91 -9.84 20.38
N LEU A 291 21.75 -10.84 20.09
CA LEU A 291 21.31 -12.20 19.81
C LEU A 291 20.59 -12.81 21.01
N ALA A 292 21.15 -12.65 22.21
CA ALA A 292 20.66 -13.32 23.41
C ALA A 292 19.29 -12.79 23.82
N ALA A 293 19.14 -11.46 23.83
CA ALA A 293 17.86 -10.82 24.13
C ALA A 293 16.80 -11.11 23.05
N PHE A 294 17.21 -11.18 21.78
CA PHE A 294 16.31 -11.44 20.66
C PHE A 294 15.76 -12.88 20.66
N VAL A 295 16.60 -13.89 20.92
CA VAL A 295 16.15 -15.30 20.97
C VAL A 295 15.40 -15.64 22.26
N ALA A 296 15.51 -14.83 23.30
CA ALA A 296 14.74 -14.98 24.53
C ALA A 296 13.27 -14.58 24.38
N ALA A 297 12.94 -13.79 23.34
CA ALA A 297 11.56 -13.41 23.03
C ALA A 297 10.73 -14.58 22.50
N PRO A 298 9.40 -14.57 22.63
CA PRO A 298 8.55 -15.56 22.00
C PRO A 298 8.79 -15.62 20.49
N ALA A 299 8.92 -16.84 19.94
CA ALA A 299 9.34 -17.07 18.56
C ALA A 299 8.50 -16.27 17.53
N GLU A 300 7.19 -16.18 17.71
CA GLU A 300 6.30 -15.41 16.82
C GLU A 300 6.68 -13.91 16.77
N ILE A 301 7.06 -13.32 17.91
CA ILE A 301 7.48 -11.92 17.99
C ILE A 301 8.85 -11.75 17.33
N ALA A 302 9.79 -12.67 17.60
CA ALA A 302 11.12 -12.63 17.00
C ALA A 302 11.08 -12.81 15.47
N LEU A 303 10.25 -13.72 14.94
CA LEU A 303 10.08 -13.91 13.50
C LEU A 303 9.51 -12.65 12.81
N ARG A 304 8.51 -12.00 13.42
CA ARG A 304 7.96 -10.73 12.92
C ARG A 304 8.99 -9.61 12.95
N ALA A 305 9.72 -9.49 14.06
CA ALA A 305 10.79 -8.53 14.21
C ALA A 305 11.90 -8.73 13.16
N LEU A 306 12.31 -9.99 12.94
CA LEU A 306 13.31 -10.34 11.92
C LEU A 306 12.80 -10.03 10.51
N THR A 307 11.52 -10.31 10.22
CA THR A 307 10.90 -9.92 8.95
C THR A 307 11.04 -8.41 8.75
N ARG A 308 10.70 -7.60 9.75
CA ARG A 308 10.80 -6.14 9.66
C ARG A 308 12.22 -5.67 9.42
N VAL A 309 13.19 -6.16 10.19
CA VAL A 309 14.60 -5.79 10.00
C VAL A 309 15.05 -6.14 8.58
N LEU A 310 14.82 -7.36 8.11
CA LEU A 310 15.21 -7.77 6.76
C LEU A 310 14.54 -6.92 5.69
N THR A 311 13.25 -6.66 5.80
CA THR A 311 12.48 -5.87 4.82
C THR A 311 12.94 -4.41 4.80
N THR A 312 13.21 -3.82 5.97
CA THR A 312 13.78 -2.46 6.08
C THR A 312 15.21 -2.40 5.52
N THR A 313 16.08 -3.36 5.85
CA THR A 313 17.46 -3.41 5.32
C THR A 313 17.48 -3.65 3.82
N ALA A 314 16.52 -4.39 3.27
CA ALA A 314 16.42 -4.67 1.84
C ALA A 314 15.77 -3.54 1.02
N GLY A 315 15.10 -2.58 1.68
CA GLY A 315 14.28 -1.57 1.00
C GLY A 315 13.04 -2.16 0.32
N GLU A 316 12.59 -3.35 0.74
CA GLU A 316 11.50 -4.08 0.11
C GLU A 316 10.15 -3.84 0.78
N ILE A 317 9.04 -4.04 0.08
CA ILE A 317 7.70 -3.86 0.69
C ILE A 317 7.20 -5.16 1.35
N TYR A 318 7.59 -6.32 0.80
CA TYR A 318 7.11 -7.62 1.25
C TYR A 318 8.24 -8.39 1.91
N GLY A 319 7.97 -9.05 3.03
CA GLY A 319 8.93 -9.92 3.70
C GLY A 319 9.33 -11.18 2.93
N PRO A 320 10.37 -11.88 3.38
CA PRO A 320 10.77 -13.18 2.83
C PRO A 320 9.65 -14.23 2.97
N ARG A 321 9.79 -15.32 2.21
CA ARG A 321 8.95 -16.51 2.42
C ARG A 321 9.13 -17.04 3.84
N PHE A 322 8.02 -17.29 4.53
CA PHE A 322 8.00 -17.69 5.94
C PHE A 322 8.88 -18.90 6.24
N GLU A 323 8.81 -19.97 5.44
CA GLU A 323 9.66 -21.17 5.61
C GLU A 323 11.17 -20.86 5.57
N ARG A 324 11.60 -19.84 4.81
CA ARG A 324 13.01 -19.43 4.78
C ARG A 324 13.38 -18.64 6.02
N LEU A 325 12.47 -17.79 6.49
CA LEU A 325 12.61 -17.02 7.73
C LEU A 325 12.69 -17.94 8.95
N GLU A 326 11.81 -18.93 9.06
CA GLU A 326 11.83 -19.91 10.15
C GLU A 326 13.12 -20.71 10.19
N ARG A 327 13.61 -21.17 9.02
CA ARG A 327 14.90 -21.88 8.96
C ARG A 327 16.08 -21.00 9.38
N LEU A 328 16.07 -19.73 8.97
CA LEU A 328 17.07 -18.76 9.43
C LEU A 328 16.98 -18.63 10.96
N TYR A 329 15.80 -18.33 11.51
CA TYR A 329 15.57 -18.20 12.95
C TYR A 329 15.97 -19.46 13.73
N GLY A 330 15.62 -20.65 13.26
CA GLY A 330 16.03 -21.92 13.86
C GLY A 330 17.55 -22.11 13.88
N SER A 331 18.24 -21.72 12.81
CA SER A 331 19.72 -21.71 12.77
C SER A 331 20.33 -20.71 13.76
N MET A 332 19.61 -19.62 14.08
CA MET A 332 20.04 -18.65 15.08
C MET A 332 20.09 -19.23 16.49
N ILE A 333 19.14 -20.12 16.79
CA ILE A 333 18.97 -20.75 18.10
C ILE A 333 19.88 -21.98 18.26
N ALA A 334 19.92 -22.86 17.25
CA ALA A 334 20.51 -24.19 17.41
C ALA A 334 22.05 -24.18 17.48
N GLY A 335 22.72 -23.28 16.75
CA GLY A 335 24.17 -23.27 16.60
C GLY A 335 24.75 -24.55 15.93
N PRO A 336 26.02 -24.52 15.46
CA PRO A 336 26.86 -23.35 15.25
C PRO A 336 26.33 -22.47 14.11
N TRP A 337 26.39 -21.16 14.32
CA TRP A 337 25.93 -20.18 13.35
C TRP A 337 26.86 -20.11 12.14
N ARG A 338 26.30 -19.95 10.94
CA ARG A 338 27.04 -19.56 9.73
C ARG A 338 26.42 -18.33 9.11
N ASP A 339 27.26 -17.42 8.65
CA ASP A 339 26.82 -16.27 7.86
C ASP A 339 25.93 -16.75 6.71
N SER A 340 24.86 -16.02 6.46
CA SER A 340 23.83 -16.43 5.51
C SER A 340 23.27 -15.22 4.79
N THR A 341 22.62 -15.47 3.67
CA THR A 341 21.87 -14.44 2.94
C THR A 341 20.40 -14.79 2.91
N LEU A 342 19.57 -13.78 3.13
CA LEU A 342 18.12 -13.90 2.98
C LEU A 342 17.56 -12.53 2.59
N HIS A 343 16.62 -12.52 1.64
CA HIS A 343 15.88 -11.32 1.27
C HIS A 343 16.78 -10.16 0.79
N GLY A 344 17.89 -10.47 0.11
CA GLY A 344 18.87 -9.46 -0.32
C GLY A 344 19.60 -8.77 0.84
N CYS A 345 19.67 -9.44 1.98
CA CYS A 345 20.45 -9.05 3.15
C CYS A 345 21.52 -10.10 3.43
N HIS A 346 22.68 -9.63 3.88
CA HIS A 346 23.73 -10.45 4.47
C HIS A 346 23.56 -10.42 6.00
N ILE A 347 23.42 -11.60 6.60
CA ILE A 347 23.22 -11.80 8.03
C ILE A 347 24.46 -12.49 8.60
N MET A 348 25.21 -11.76 9.41
CA MET A 348 26.47 -12.22 9.99
C MET A 348 26.42 -12.19 11.51
N ARG A 349 27.21 -13.05 12.14
CA ARG A 349 27.44 -12.97 13.59
C ARG A 349 28.67 -12.10 13.87
N ASP A 350 28.48 -11.06 14.69
CA ASP A 350 29.55 -10.18 15.16
C ASP A 350 29.61 -10.24 16.69
N GLY A 351 30.42 -11.17 17.20
CA GLY A 351 30.49 -11.46 18.64
C GLY A 351 29.16 -11.95 19.23
N THR A 352 28.57 -11.13 20.09
CA THR A 352 27.27 -11.37 20.76
C THR A 352 26.07 -10.87 19.94
N GLU A 353 26.32 -10.27 18.78
CA GLU A 353 25.30 -9.60 17.99
C GLU A 353 25.15 -10.22 16.61
N ILE A 354 24.02 -9.94 15.99
CA ILE A 354 23.78 -10.20 14.57
C ILE A 354 23.88 -8.87 13.84
N LEU A 355 24.77 -8.81 12.86
CA LEU A 355 24.85 -7.71 11.89
C LEU A 355 24.04 -8.08 10.65
N ILE A 356 23.05 -7.27 10.33
CA ILE A 356 22.23 -7.39 9.11
C ILE A 356 22.46 -6.16 8.25
N CYS A 357 23.03 -6.37 7.06
CA CYS A 357 23.27 -5.31 6.08
C CYS A 357 22.82 -5.73 4.68
N ARG A 358 22.69 -4.76 3.77
CA ARG A 358 22.27 -5.03 2.38
C ARG A 358 23.33 -5.87 1.65
N GLU A 359 22.87 -6.88 0.92
CA GLU A 359 23.72 -7.67 0.03
C GLU A 359 24.10 -6.84 -1.21
N ALA A 360 25.39 -6.77 -1.53
CA ALA A 360 25.90 -5.95 -2.62
C ALA A 360 25.34 -6.36 -4.00
N ASP A 361 25.15 -7.66 -4.22
CA ASP A 361 24.65 -8.22 -5.48
C ASP A 361 23.13 -8.03 -5.65
N ALA A 362 22.42 -7.66 -4.58
CA ALA A 362 21.00 -7.34 -4.63
C ALA A 362 20.73 -5.90 -5.11
N ILE A 363 21.77 -5.06 -5.22
CA ILE A 363 21.67 -3.67 -5.67
C ILE A 363 21.92 -3.63 -7.17
N THR A 364 20.88 -3.27 -7.94
CA THR A 364 20.92 -3.31 -9.41
C THR A 364 20.65 -1.96 -10.07
N GLU A 365 20.30 -0.94 -9.30
CA GLU A 365 19.83 0.34 -9.83
C GLU A 365 20.91 1.42 -9.77
N ASP A 366 21.25 1.95 -10.95
CA ASP A 366 21.99 3.20 -11.09
C ASP A 366 21.00 4.31 -11.41
N VAL A 367 21.05 5.40 -10.64
CA VAL A 367 20.06 6.49 -10.72
C VAL A 367 20.76 7.78 -11.07
N ARG A 368 20.36 8.39 -12.19
CA ARG A 368 20.81 9.74 -12.56
C ARG A 368 20.07 10.78 -11.73
N VAL A 369 20.81 11.76 -11.22
CA VAL A 369 20.31 12.86 -10.38
C VAL A 369 20.83 14.17 -10.94
N ASN A 370 19.92 15.08 -11.31
CA ASN A 370 20.28 16.40 -11.81
C ASN A 370 20.53 17.39 -10.66
N ALA A 371 21.14 18.53 -10.97
CA ALA A 371 21.33 19.60 -10.00
C ALA A 371 19.99 20.09 -9.43
N GLY A 372 19.90 20.19 -8.11
CA GLY A 372 18.69 20.57 -7.38
C GLY A 372 17.73 19.41 -7.09
N GLU A 373 17.98 18.20 -7.61
CA GLU A 373 17.12 17.04 -7.38
C GLU A 373 17.53 16.23 -6.16
N THR A 374 16.55 15.54 -5.56
CA THR A 374 16.75 14.52 -4.54
C THR A 374 16.08 13.23 -4.98
N VAL A 375 16.79 12.11 -4.87
CA VAL A 375 16.29 10.78 -5.22
C VAL A 375 16.37 9.83 -4.03
N LEU A 376 15.54 8.80 -4.05
CA LEU A 376 15.62 7.66 -3.13
C LEU A 376 16.33 6.49 -3.84
N TRP A 377 17.62 6.28 -3.55
CA TRP A 377 18.42 5.22 -4.13
C TRP A 377 18.28 3.90 -3.36
N ASP A 378 18.12 2.79 -4.08
CA ASP A 378 17.89 1.43 -3.55
C ASP A 378 16.76 1.38 -2.49
N ARG A 379 15.78 2.29 -2.59
CA ARG A 379 14.68 2.48 -1.62
C ARG A 379 15.10 2.69 -0.14
N ARG A 380 16.37 3.08 0.08
CA ARG A 380 17.00 3.15 1.41
C ARG A 380 17.70 4.48 1.69
N PHE A 381 18.25 5.12 0.67
CA PHE A 381 19.07 6.34 0.86
C PHE A 381 18.47 7.51 0.12
N SER A 382 18.14 8.57 0.85
CA SER A 382 17.78 9.86 0.24
C SER A 382 19.06 10.59 -0.10
N ILE A 383 19.28 10.91 -1.38
CA ILE A 383 20.49 11.55 -1.88
C ILE A 383 20.12 12.78 -2.69
N GLY A 384 20.63 13.94 -2.29
CA GLY A 384 20.32 15.24 -2.88
C GLY A 384 21.55 15.90 -3.49
N VAL A 385 21.43 16.34 -4.74
CA VAL A 385 22.47 17.09 -5.45
C VAL A 385 22.11 18.58 -5.39
N PRO A 386 23.00 19.46 -4.90
CA PRO A 386 22.70 20.88 -4.80
C PRO A 386 22.61 21.54 -6.19
N HIS A 387 21.87 22.64 -6.28
CA HIS A 387 21.68 23.40 -7.53
C HIS A 387 22.98 23.92 -8.15
N SER A 388 24.05 24.04 -7.34
CA SER A 388 25.37 24.48 -7.80
C SER A 388 26.18 23.39 -8.51
N ALA A 389 25.70 22.15 -8.54
CA ALA A 389 26.39 21.07 -9.25
C ALA A 389 26.49 21.38 -10.76
N PRO A 390 27.67 21.23 -11.37
CA PRO A 390 27.89 21.63 -12.77
C PRO A 390 27.29 20.67 -13.79
N CYS A 391 26.99 19.44 -13.37
CA CYS A 391 26.43 18.39 -14.19
C CYS A 391 25.57 17.45 -13.35
N ALA A 392 24.80 16.61 -14.04
CA ALA A 392 24.10 15.51 -13.39
C ALA A 392 25.10 14.44 -12.93
N LEU A 393 24.80 13.83 -11.79
CA LEU A 393 25.58 12.74 -11.22
C LEU A 393 24.80 11.43 -11.35
N VAL A 394 25.51 10.31 -11.37
CA VAL A 394 24.92 8.97 -11.30
C VAL A 394 25.21 8.40 -9.92
N VAL A 395 24.17 8.09 -9.17
CA VAL A 395 24.26 7.35 -7.91
C VAL A 395 24.30 5.86 -8.23
N CYS A 396 25.34 5.18 -7.76
CA CYS A 396 25.56 3.76 -7.98
C CYS A 396 26.22 3.12 -6.75
N ARG A 397 26.42 1.80 -6.74
CA ARG A 397 27.01 1.08 -5.60
C ARG A 397 28.51 1.36 -5.48
N LEU A 398 29.01 1.56 -4.25
CA LEU A 398 30.44 1.69 -4.00
C LEU A 398 31.19 0.42 -4.43
N THR A 399 32.25 0.61 -5.22
CA THR A 399 33.13 -0.47 -5.68
C THR A 399 34.45 -0.50 -4.90
N ALA A 400 35.09 -1.67 -4.87
CA ALA A 400 36.40 -1.82 -4.22
C ALA A 400 37.49 -0.91 -4.85
N PRO A 401 37.57 -0.72 -6.19
CA PRO A 401 38.48 0.25 -6.79
C PRO A 401 38.20 1.70 -6.35
N SER A 402 36.93 2.13 -6.37
CA SER A 402 36.56 3.48 -5.91
C SER A 402 36.90 3.69 -4.43
N TRP A 403 36.71 2.67 -3.58
CA TRP A 403 37.03 2.76 -2.17
C TRP A 403 38.54 2.99 -1.92
N LYS A 404 39.42 2.36 -2.70
CA LYS A 404 40.88 2.59 -2.60
C LYS A 404 41.24 4.06 -2.82
N LEU A 405 40.58 4.72 -3.79
CA LEU A 405 40.77 6.15 -4.06
C LEU A 405 40.32 7.01 -2.88
N VAL A 406 39.16 6.69 -2.28
CA VAL A 406 38.62 7.39 -1.11
C VAL A 406 39.57 7.29 0.08
N THR A 407 40.11 6.10 0.36
CA THR A 407 41.02 5.88 1.49
C THR A 407 42.41 6.47 1.30
N ALA A 408 42.85 6.71 0.05
CA ALA A 408 44.14 7.33 -0.21
C ALA A 408 44.20 8.80 0.25
N GLY A 409 43.05 9.45 0.40
CA GLY A 409 42.94 10.88 0.74
C GLY A 409 42.81 11.23 2.24
N GLY A 410 42.79 10.26 3.16
CA GLY A 410 42.77 10.53 4.61
C GLY A 410 41.69 9.79 5.42
N ASN A 411 41.27 10.41 6.54
CA ASN A 411 40.46 9.82 7.61
C ASN A 411 39.03 9.48 7.17
N VAL A 412 38.78 8.19 6.89
CA VAL A 412 37.46 7.65 6.58
C VAL A 412 36.83 6.98 7.81
N PRO A 413 35.50 6.92 7.92
CA PRO A 413 34.84 6.18 9.00
C PRO A 413 35.23 4.70 8.99
N ALA A 414 35.46 4.12 10.17
CA ALA A 414 35.67 2.69 10.33
C ALA A 414 34.32 1.97 10.15
N ILE A 415 34.12 1.35 8.99
CA ILE A 415 32.86 0.68 8.61
C ILE A 415 33.16 -0.78 8.23
N HIS A 416 32.31 -1.70 8.70
CA HIS A 416 32.43 -3.11 8.37
C HIS A 416 32.41 -3.32 6.83
N PRO A 417 33.32 -4.13 6.24
CA PRO A 417 33.42 -4.28 4.78
C PRO A 417 32.11 -4.68 4.09
N ALA A 418 31.28 -5.50 4.75
CA ALA A 418 29.99 -5.92 4.21
C ALA A 418 28.97 -4.77 4.15
N ILE A 419 28.94 -3.88 5.15
CA ILE A 419 28.08 -2.69 5.16
C ILE A 419 28.50 -1.78 4.01
N ARG A 420 29.81 -1.50 3.92
CA ARG A 420 30.40 -0.64 2.89
C ARG A 420 30.05 -1.09 1.47
N ALA A 421 29.99 -2.39 1.22
CA ALA A 421 29.67 -2.93 -0.10
C ALA A 421 28.25 -2.57 -0.58
N GLY A 422 27.33 -2.25 0.35
CA GLY A 422 25.95 -1.83 0.07
C GLY A 422 25.72 -0.32 0.10
N MET A 423 26.78 0.50 0.16
CA MET A 423 26.71 1.96 0.30
C MET A 423 26.75 2.69 -1.06
N PRO A 424 26.11 3.87 -1.18
CA PRO A 424 26.08 4.63 -2.43
C PRO A 424 27.40 5.36 -2.73
N MET A 425 27.79 5.47 -3.98
CA MET A 425 28.78 6.43 -4.48
C MET A 425 28.16 7.24 -5.62
N MET A 426 28.82 8.31 -6.02
CA MET A 426 28.39 9.16 -7.12
C MET A 426 29.48 9.27 -8.17
N THR A 427 29.09 9.12 -9.42
CA THR A 427 29.99 9.19 -10.58
C THR A 427 29.50 10.19 -11.62
N ASP A 428 30.43 10.72 -12.41
CA ASP A 428 30.17 11.50 -13.61
C ASP A 428 31.02 10.97 -14.78
N GLU A 429 31.09 11.71 -15.89
CA GLU A 429 31.88 11.34 -17.08
C GLU A 429 33.39 11.20 -16.80
N GLN A 430 33.90 11.82 -15.73
CA GLN A 430 35.29 11.76 -15.31
C GLN A 430 35.54 10.67 -14.24
N GLY A 431 34.52 9.86 -13.91
CA GLY A 431 34.62 8.75 -12.97
C GLY A 431 34.07 9.07 -11.58
N LEU A 432 34.78 8.67 -10.52
CA LEU A 432 34.32 8.86 -9.14
C LEU A 432 34.25 10.36 -8.78
N ALA A 433 33.04 10.86 -8.56
CA ALA A 433 32.76 12.25 -8.24
C ALA A 433 32.66 12.49 -6.73
N ALA A 434 31.89 11.66 -6.02
CA ALA A 434 31.70 11.81 -4.58
C ALA A 434 31.36 10.49 -3.87
N VAL A 435 31.72 10.42 -2.58
CA VAL A 435 31.21 9.45 -1.61
C VAL A 435 30.80 10.26 -0.38
N PRO A 436 29.61 10.88 -0.40
CA PRO A 436 29.21 11.91 0.56
C PRO A 436 29.33 11.46 2.01
N TRP A 437 28.97 10.20 2.26
CA TRP A 437 28.97 9.57 3.57
C TRP A 437 30.38 9.25 4.11
N ALA A 438 31.38 9.18 3.22
CA ALA A 438 32.79 9.06 3.58
C ALA A 438 33.52 10.43 3.56
N GLY A 439 32.80 11.53 3.31
CA GLY A 439 33.39 12.87 3.22
C GLY A 439 34.26 13.10 1.97
N TYR A 440 34.22 12.20 0.98
CA TYR A 440 34.99 12.33 -0.25
C TYR A 440 34.20 13.08 -1.32
N VAL A 441 34.82 14.11 -1.89
CA VAL A 441 34.36 14.82 -3.10
C VAL A 441 35.60 15.13 -3.94
N ARG A 442 35.57 14.82 -5.23
CA ARG A 442 36.66 15.12 -6.17
C ARG A 442 36.94 16.63 -6.18
N ALA A 443 38.21 17.03 -6.25
CA ALA A 443 38.63 18.40 -5.98
C ALA A 443 37.99 19.46 -6.91
N ASP A 444 37.86 19.16 -8.20
CA ASP A 444 37.21 20.00 -9.21
C ASP A 444 35.72 20.22 -8.92
N LEU A 445 35.01 19.16 -8.52
CA LEU A 445 33.60 19.24 -8.14
C LEU A 445 33.44 20.03 -6.84
N ARG A 446 34.32 19.78 -5.85
CA ARG A 446 34.29 20.47 -4.55
C ARG A 446 34.44 21.99 -4.68
N LEU A 447 35.24 22.47 -5.63
CA LEU A 447 35.40 23.90 -5.89
C LEU A 447 34.15 24.58 -6.47
N GLN A 448 33.25 23.80 -7.08
CA GLN A 448 32.05 24.29 -7.75
C GLN A 448 30.80 24.19 -6.85
N LEU A 449 30.79 23.21 -5.94
CA LEU A 449 29.71 23.03 -4.97
C LEU A 449 29.71 24.17 -3.94
N LYS A 450 28.61 24.92 -3.88
CA LYS A 450 28.35 25.94 -2.85
C LYS A 450 27.76 25.33 -1.56
N GLU A 451 27.22 24.13 -1.66
CA GLU A 451 26.57 23.38 -0.59
C GLU A 451 27.02 21.91 -0.65
N PRO A 452 27.04 21.18 0.48
CA PRO A 452 27.38 19.77 0.47
C PRO A 452 26.31 18.94 -0.22
N ILE A 453 26.72 17.81 -0.79
CA ILE A 453 25.79 16.78 -1.26
C ILE A 453 25.07 16.20 -0.04
N PHE A 454 23.74 16.20 -0.08
CA PHE A 454 22.91 15.63 0.97
C PHE A 454 22.84 14.11 0.82
N TRP A 455 22.94 13.40 1.94
CA TRP A 455 22.64 11.98 2.00
C TRP A 455 22.08 11.62 3.37
N GLY A 456 21.26 10.59 3.43
CA GLY A 456 20.81 10.02 4.70
C GLY A 456 20.18 8.65 4.50
N PHE A 457 20.38 7.77 5.48
CA PHE A 457 19.59 6.54 5.58
C PHE A 457 18.15 6.94 5.89
N ALA A 458 17.30 6.79 4.88
CA ALA A 458 15.88 7.05 4.92
C ALA A 458 15.22 5.77 4.42
N PRO A 459 15.23 4.69 5.22
CA PRO A 459 14.51 3.51 4.83
C PRO A 459 13.07 3.95 4.56
N SER A 460 12.50 3.47 3.46
CA SER A 460 11.05 3.44 3.41
C SER A 460 10.61 2.66 4.66
N LEU A 461 10.14 3.37 5.68
CA LEU A 461 9.69 2.78 6.94
C LEU A 461 8.64 1.76 6.53
N THR A 462 9.03 0.51 6.59
CA THR A 462 8.30 -0.60 6.01
C THR A 462 7.21 -0.97 6.98
N GLU A 463 6.07 -0.32 6.77
CA GLU A 463 4.71 -0.85 6.80
C GLU A 463 4.58 -2.28 7.37
N PHE A 464 4.30 -2.38 8.67
CA PHE A 464 3.37 -3.39 9.17
C PHE A 464 2.13 -2.64 9.68
N GLY A 465 1.07 -2.72 8.89
CA GLY A 465 -0.22 -2.07 9.11
C GLY A 465 -1.26 -2.56 8.12
#